data_AF-A0A838HJZ4-F1
#
_entry.id   AF-A0A838HJZ4-F1
#
_cell.length_a   1.000
_cell.length_b   1.000
_cell.length_c   1.000
_cell.angle_alpha   90.00
_cell.angle_beta   90.00
_cell.angle_gamma   90.00
#
_symmetry.space_group_name_H-M   'P 1'
#
loop_
_entity.id
_entity.type
_entity.pdbx_description
1 polymer ?
#
loop_
_entity_poly.entity_id
_entity_poly.type
_entity_poly.pdbx_seq_one_letter_code
_entity_poly.pdbx_strand_id
1 'polypeptide(L)'
;MPKIEAGGSLRQELERRIRHGQCAYCKAPAEPDRPLTREHVIPQARGGRRKDHRIIVPACARCNHHRGCQEVVLFLLARPRRITAFLDYLATLPPETITQVDPRVFAELYAAVWLLDESTTRGPAWREYLREMCSGRRLHRRRYAARRLVDTVGTRLQRLRNRGVDPGGPSCLLPAIPHDKAEAGADGEAPVGDLRAALVTILSLLWAVPAEQVLGEIARAAIRVEAIPHDTPILDEQGGQQARRRPQRSRVDHRGGRPAVRAAR
;
A
#
# COMPACT_ATOMS: atom_id res chain seq x y z
N MET A 1 -10.28 -12.19 -36.90
CA MET A 1 -10.30 -11.74 -35.50
C MET A 1 -8.88 -11.42 -35.07
N PRO A 2 -8.59 -10.23 -34.53
CA PRO A 2 -7.23 -9.89 -34.10
C PRO A 2 -6.83 -10.82 -32.95
N LYS A 3 -5.65 -11.44 -33.07
CA LYS A 3 -5.03 -12.20 -31.98
C LYS A 3 -4.82 -11.25 -30.80
N ILE A 4 -5.44 -11.55 -29.66
CA ILE A 4 -5.10 -10.91 -28.38
C ILE A 4 -3.69 -11.39 -28.06
N GLU A 5 -2.69 -10.55 -28.29
CA GLU A 5 -1.32 -10.84 -27.86
C GLU A 5 -1.31 -10.93 -26.33
N ALA A 6 -1.17 -12.16 -25.83
CA ALA A 6 -1.11 -12.44 -24.41
C ALA A 6 0.13 -11.79 -23.79
N GLY A 7 -0.09 -10.88 -22.85
CA GLY A 7 0.87 -10.52 -21.80
C GLY A 7 2.03 -9.60 -22.21
N GLY A 8 1.75 -8.33 -22.49
CA GLY A 8 2.78 -7.29 -22.45
C GLY A 8 3.43 -7.22 -21.05
N SER A 9 4.75 -6.98 -20.99
CA SER A 9 5.45 -6.79 -19.71
C SER A 9 4.80 -5.65 -18.91
N LEU A 10 4.82 -5.70 -17.57
CA LEU A 10 4.30 -4.63 -16.71
C LEU A 10 4.79 -3.23 -17.14
N ARG A 11 6.04 -3.15 -17.61
CA ARG A 11 6.61 -1.92 -18.17
C ARG A 11 5.83 -1.40 -19.39
N GLN A 12 5.53 -2.26 -20.36
CA GLN A 12 4.78 -1.88 -21.57
C GLN A 12 3.36 -1.43 -21.21
N GLU A 13 2.69 -2.17 -20.33
CA GLU A 13 1.35 -1.80 -19.87
C GLU A 13 1.36 -0.44 -19.15
N LEU A 14 2.33 -0.21 -18.26
CA LEU A 14 2.51 1.08 -17.61
C LEU A 14 2.77 2.22 -18.62
N GLU A 15 3.64 2.00 -19.61
CA GLU A 15 3.93 3.00 -20.66
C GLU A 15 2.68 3.32 -21.49
N ARG A 16 1.86 2.31 -21.81
CA ARG A 16 0.56 2.49 -22.48
C ARG A 16 -0.39 3.32 -21.63
N ARG A 17 -0.52 3.00 -20.33
CA ARG A 17 -1.38 3.72 -19.38
C ARG A 17 -0.94 5.16 -19.15
N ILE A 18 0.36 5.42 -19.19
CA ILE A 18 0.89 6.78 -19.07
C ILE A 18 0.49 7.64 -20.28
N ARG A 19 0.50 7.06 -21.48
CA ARG A 19 0.16 7.78 -22.71
C ARG A 19 -1.34 7.96 -22.93
N HIS A 20 -2.15 6.97 -22.57
CA HIS A 20 -3.57 6.91 -22.99
C HIS A 20 -4.54 6.54 -21.86
N GLY A 21 -4.03 6.34 -20.64
CA GLY A 21 -4.84 5.91 -19.51
C GLY A 21 -5.39 7.09 -18.71
N GLN A 22 -5.61 6.83 -17.43
CA GLN A 22 -6.10 7.80 -16.47
C GLN A 22 -5.19 7.82 -15.25
N CYS A 23 -5.15 8.96 -14.55
CA CYS A 23 -4.45 9.09 -13.28
C CYS A 23 -5.02 8.11 -12.25
N ALA A 24 -4.15 7.29 -11.65
CA ALA A 24 -4.53 6.31 -10.62
C ALA A 24 -5.12 6.94 -9.35
N TYR A 25 -5.02 8.25 -9.16
CA TYR A 25 -5.51 8.93 -7.97
C TYR A 25 -6.77 9.77 -8.17
N CYS A 26 -6.96 10.34 -9.37
CA CYS A 26 -8.09 11.24 -9.63
C CYS A 26 -8.87 10.91 -10.90
N LYS A 27 -8.52 9.82 -11.59
CA LYS A 27 -9.12 9.39 -12.86
C LYS A 27 -9.05 10.39 -14.01
N ALA A 28 -8.33 11.51 -13.86
CA ALA A 28 -8.12 12.46 -14.95
C ALA A 28 -7.42 11.75 -16.12
N PRO A 29 -7.94 11.86 -17.36
CA PRO A 29 -7.35 11.22 -18.52
C PRO A 29 -5.97 11.79 -18.85
N ALA A 30 -5.17 11.00 -19.56
CA ALA A 30 -3.99 11.51 -20.25
C ALA A 30 -4.44 12.38 -21.43
N GLU A 31 -3.91 13.60 -21.50
CA GLU A 31 -4.16 14.51 -22.62
C GLU A 31 -2.88 14.66 -23.45
N PRO A 32 -2.96 14.98 -24.77
CA PRO A 32 -1.79 15.14 -25.62
C PRO A 32 -0.80 16.20 -25.11
N ASP A 33 -1.29 17.30 -24.55
CA ASP A 33 -0.51 18.40 -23.98
C ASP A 33 -0.08 18.14 -22.52
N ARG A 34 -0.71 17.16 -21.85
CA ARG A 34 -0.50 16.83 -20.43
C ARG A 34 -0.48 15.31 -20.24
N PRO A 35 0.58 14.64 -20.72
CA PRO A 35 0.72 13.21 -20.47
C PRO A 35 0.82 12.95 -18.97
N LEU A 36 0.39 11.76 -18.56
CA LEU A 36 0.57 11.34 -17.18
C LEU A 36 2.06 11.15 -16.88
N THR A 37 2.40 11.23 -15.62
CA THR A 37 3.76 11.06 -15.11
C THR A 37 3.90 9.69 -14.45
N ARG A 38 5.15 9.22 -14.35
CA ARG A 38 5.49 8.02 -13.57
C ARG A 38 5.56 8.41 -12.10
N GLU A 39 4.64 7.89 -11.29
CA GLU A 39 4.68 8.11 -9.86
C GLU A 39 5.07 6.85 -9.08
N HIS A 40 6.05 6.98 -8.18
CA HIS A 40 6.51 5.91 -7.31
C HIS A 40 5.62 5.82 -6.08
N VAL A 41 4.73 4.82 -6.05
CA VAL A 41 3.87 4.52 -4.89
C VAL A 41 4.71 4.39 -3.61
N ILE A 42 5.88 3.78 -3.72
CA ILE A 42 6.87 3.69 -2.65
C ILE A 42 8.01 4.67 -2.97
N PRO A 43 8.15 5.80 -2.25
CA PRO A 43 9.15 6.79 -2.60
C PRO A 43 10.58 6.23 -2.46
N GLN A 44 11.52 6.80 -3.21
CA GLN A 44 12.93 6.40 -3.13
C GLN A 44 13.51 6.57 -1.72
N ALA A 45 13.15 7.67 -1.03
CA ALA A 45 13.53 7.92 0.36
C ALA A 45 13.02 6.85 1.35
N ARG A 46 12.10 5.97 0.92
CA ARG A 46 11.49 4.90 1.72
C ARG A 46 11.81 3.50 1.18
N GLY A 47 12.86 3.37 0.36
CA GLY A 47 13.32 2.10 -0.17
C GLY A 47 12.67 1.68 -1.49
N GLY A 48 11.96 2.60 -2.16
CA GLY A 48 11.60 2.43 -3.57
C GLY A 48 12.82 2.54 -4.48
N ARG A 49 12.94 1.69 -5.50
CA ARG A 49 14.02 1.81 -6.48
C ARG A 49 13.52 2.60 -7.69
N ARG A 50 14.30 3.60 -8.14
CA ARG A 50 13.91 4.52 -9.24
C ARG A 50 13.43 3.80 -10.51
N LYS A 51 14.05 2.66 -10.86
CA LYS A 51 13.77 1.89 -12.08
C LYS A 51 12.83 0.68 -11.84
N ASP A 52 12.27 0.54 -10.65
CA ASP A 52 11.39 -0.57 -10.33
C ASP A 52 9.95 -0.27 -10.76
N HIS A 53 9.56 -0.78 -11.93
CA HIS A 53 8.23 -0.57 -12.51
C HIS A 53 7.11 -1.17 -11.65
N ARG A 54 7.42 -2.13 -10.77
CA ARG A 54 6.46 -2.83 -9.88
C ARG A 54 5.83 -1.93 -8.83
N ILE A 55 6.41 -0.75 -8.61
CA ILE A 55 5.92 0.26 -7.66
C ILE A 55 5.51 1.57 -8.35
N ILE A 56 5.41 1.60 -9.68
CA ILE A 56 5.08 2.81 -10.44
C ILE A 56 3.63 2.75 -10.94
N VAL A 57 2.92 3.87 -10.81
CA VAL A 57 1.56 4.06 -11.35
C VAL A 57 1.50 5.34 -12.19
N PRO A 58 0.54 5.45 -13.14
CA PRO A 58 0.31 6.69 -13.87
C PRO A 58 -0.35 7.73 -12.95
N ALA A 59 0.20 8.93 -12.91
CA ALA A 59 -0.37 10.03 -12.14
C ALA A 59 -0.30 11.36 -12.89
N CYS A 60 -1.34 12.18 -12.83
CA CYS A 60 -1.26 13.52 -13.41
C CYS A 60 -0.24 14.38 -12.63
N ALA A 61 0.33 15.40 -13.29
CA ALA A 61 1.36 16.27 -12.69
C ALA A 61 0.91 16.87 -11.34
N ARG A 62 -0.36 17.28 -11.23
CA ARG A 62 -0.95 17.81 -9.98
C ARG A 62 -0.94 16.78 -8.85
N CYS A 63 -1.40 15.55 -9.10
CA CYS A 63 -1.44 14.50 -8.09
C CYS A 63 -0.03 14.07 -7.68
N ASN A 64 0.86 13.87 -8.66
CA ASN A 64 2.25 13.50 -8.41
C ASN A 64 2.97 14.57 -7.58
N HIS A 65 2.89 15.84 -8.00
CA HIS A 65 3.49 16.96 -7.26
C HIS A 65 2.94 17.10 -5.83
N HIS A 66 1.62 17.02 -5.66
CA HIS A 66 0.99 17.14 -4.35
C HIS A 66 1.37 15.98 -3.42
N ARG A 67 1.61 14.78 -3.96
CA ARG A 67 2.07 13.64 -3.16
C ARG A 67 3.54 13.78 -2.80
N GLY A 68 4.40 14.15 -3.74
CA GLY A 68 5.83 14.34 -3.51
C GLY A 68 6.48 13.11 -2.84
N CYS A 69 7.15 13.31 -1.70
CA CYS A 69 7.76 12.22 -0.93
C CYS A 69 6.85 11.65 0.19
N GLN A 70 5.57 12.04 0.23
CA GLN A 70 4.62 11.60 1.25
C GLN A 70 4.36 10.10 1.13
N GLU A 71 4.09 9.46 2.26
CA GLU A 71 3.64 8.07 2.27
C GLU A 71 2.28 7.96 1.58
N VAL A 72 2.12 7.00 0.65
CA VAL A 72 0.92 6.91 -0.17
C VAL A 72 -0.35 6.76 0.68
N VAL A 73 -0.28 6.02 1.79
CA VAL A 73 -1.39 5.89 2.77
C VAL A 73 -1.93 7.24 3.19
N LEU A 74 -1.06 8.19 3.55
CA LEU A 74 -1.49 9.52 3.99
C LEU A 74 -2.09 10.33 2.85
N PHE A 75 -1.48 10.23 1.66
CA PHE A 75 -2.00 10.89 0.48
C PHE A 75 -3.40 10.37 0.11
N LEU A 76 -3.63 9.06 0.25
CA LEU A 76 -4.93 8.44 0.01
C LEU A 76 -5.96 8.85 1.07
N LEU A 77 -5.61 8.78 2.36
CA LEU A 77 -6.50 9.16 3.46
C LEU A 77 -6.90 10.63 3.47
N ALA A 78 -6.06 11.52 2.90
CA ALA A 78 -6.39 12.94 2.78
C ALA A 78 -7.60 13.19 1.85
N ARG A 79 -7.89 12.27 0.92
CA ARG A 79 -9.08 12.31 0.05
C ARG A 79 -9.51 10.86 -0.24
N PRO A 80 -10.40 10.24 0.55
CA PRO A 80 -10.76 8.82 0.44
C PRO A 80 -11.19 8.36 -0.96
N ARG A 81 -11.82 9.22 -1.76
CA ARG A 81 -12.10 8.96 -3.20
C ARG A 81 -10.87 8.54 -4.02
N ARG A 82 -9.65 8.89 -3.58
CA ARG A 82 -8.40 8.42 -4.19
C ARG A 82 -8.18 6.92 -4.01
N ILE A 83 -8.66 6.33 -2.91
CA ILE A 83 -8.59 4.89 -2.66
C ILE A 83 -9.44 4.18 -3.70
N THR A 84 -10.69 4.62 -3.90
CA THR A 84 -11.57 4.11 -4.97
C THR A 84 -10.89 4.21 -6.32
N ALA A 85 -10.38 5.39 -6.70
CA ALA A 85 -9.68 5.59 -7.97
C ALA A 85 -8.46 4.67 -8.15
N PHE A 86 -7.72 4.40 -7.08
CA PHE A 86 -6.55 3.52 -7.13
C PHE A 86 -6.98 2.06 -7.32
N LEU A 87 -7.99 1.61 -6.56
CA LEU A 87 -8.53 0.26 -6.69
C LEU A 87 -9.13 0.04 -8.09
N ASP A 88 -9.85 1.02 -8.63
CA ASP A 88 -10.36 0.97 -10.00
C ASP A 88 -9.23 0.87 -11.02
N TYR A 89 -8.17 1.66 -10.86
CA TYR A 89 -6.98 1.57 -11.70
C TYR A 89 -6.40 0.15 -11.68
N LEU A 90 -6.21 -0.44 -10.50
CA LEU A 90 -5.69 -1.81 -10.36
C LEU A 90 -6.63 -2.84 -10.98
N ALA A 91 -7.94 -2.70 -10.79
CA ALA A 91 -8.95 -3.59 -11.37
C ALA A 91 -8.95 -3.55 -12.91
N THR A 92 -8.50 -2.45 -13.52
CA THR A 92 -8.36 -2.38 -14.98
C THR A 92 -7.10 -3.04 -15.53
N LEU A 93 -6.15 -3.44 -14.69
CA LEU A 93 -4.92 -4.09 -15.15
C LEU A 93 -5.18 -5.56 -15.52
N PRO A 94 -4.50 -6.11 -16.55
CA PRO A 94 -4.55 -7.54 -16.81
C PRO A 94 -4.09 -8.34 -15.58
N PRO A 95 -4.69 -9.51 -15.27
CA PRO A 95 -4.31 -10.33 -14.11
C PRO A 95 -2.80 -10.64 -14.06
N GLU A 96 -2.19 -10.91 -15.23
CA GLU A 96 -0.76 -11.18 -15.36
C GLU A 96 0.09 -9.95 -15.01
N THR A 97 -0.44 -8.75 -15.20
CA THR A 97 0.21 -7.50 -14.80
C THR A 97 0.06 -7.26 -13.30
N ILE A 98 -1.10 -7.55 -12.71
CA ILE A 98 -1.35 -7.41 -11.27
C ILE A 98 -0.34 -8.25 -10.48
N THR A 99 -0.08 -9.49 -10.90
CA THR A 99 0.89 -10.38 -10.23
C THR A 99 2.33 -9.88 -10.26
N GLN A 100 2.66 -8.94 -11.15
CA GLN A 100 3.98 -8.30 -11.23
C GLN A 100 4.11 -7.07 -10.32
N VAL A 101 3.00 -6.53 -9.80
CA VAL A 101 3.02 -5.38 -8.88
C VAL A 101 3.64 -5.79 -7.55
N ASP A 102 4.42 -4.89 -6.96
CA ASP A 102 5.10 -5.16 -5.70
C ASP A 102 4.08 -5.32 -4.56
N PRO A 103 4.14 -6.41 -3.76
CA PRO A 103 3.23 -6.66 -2.65
C PRO A 103 3.09 -5.49 -1.66
N ARG A 104 4.14 -4.68 -1.51
CA ARG A 104 4.13 -3.50 -0.64
C ARG A 104 3.11 -2.45 -1.10
N VAL A 105 2.78 -2.36 -2.39
CA VAL A 105 1.71 -1.47 -2.90
C VAL A 105 0.38 -1.86 -2.28
N PHE A 106 0.04 -3.15 -2.30
CA PHE A 106 -1.20 -3.66 -1.71
C PHE A 106 -1.21 -3.54 -0.19
N ALA A 107 -0.04 -3.68 0.48
CA ALA A 107 0.06 -3.42 1.91
C ALA A 107 -0.24 -1.97 2.27
N GLU A 108 0.19 -1.00 1.47
CA GLU A 108 -0.16 0.41 1.68
C GLU A 108 -1.65 0.66 1.41
N LEU A 109 -2.24 0.04 0.38
CA LEU A 109 -3.69 0.13 0.14
C LEU A 109 -4.50 -0.48 1.28
N TYR A 110 -4.10 -1.66 1.75
CA TYR A 110 -4.71 -2.31 2.92
C TYR A 110 -4.62 -1.43 4.15
N ALA A 111 -3.47 -0.82 4.43
CA ALA A 111 -3.33 0.11 5.54
C ALA A 111 -4.28 1.31 5.40
N ALA A 112 -4.45 1.85 4.19
CA ALA A 112 -5.37 2.97 3.96
C ALA A 112 -6.83 2.56 4.17
N VAL A 113 -7.27 1.42 3.63
CA VAL A 113 -8.64 0.89 3.81
C VAL A 113 -8.91 0.56 5.28
N TRP A 114 -7.95 -0.07 5.96
CA TRP A 114 -8.08 -0.39 7.39
C TRP A 114 -8.20 0.89 8.23
N LEU A 115 -7.34 1.89 8.01
CA LEU A 115 -7.44 3.16 8.73
C LEU A 115 -8.74 3.90 8.41
N LEU A 116 -9.23 3.84 7.17
CA LEU A 116 -10.53 4.41 6.81
C LEU A 116 -11.68 3.68 7.51
N ASP A 117 -11.61 2.37 7.69
CA ASP A 117 -12.59 1.61 8.48
C ASP A 117 -12.58 1.99 9.96
N GLU A 118 -11.39 2.20 10.54
CA GLU A 118 -11.28 2.76 11.89
C GLU A 118 -11.89 4.18 11.97
N SER A 119 -11.93 4.93 10.87
CA SER A 119 -12.53 6.27 10.85
C SER A 119 -14.04 6.26 11.00
N THR A 120 -14.73 5.30 10.39
CA THR A 120 -16.19 5.21 10.43
C THR A 120 -16.67 4.90 11.84
N THR A 121 -15.89 4.14 12.60
CA THR A 121 -16.16 3.85 14.01
C THR A 121 -15.87 5.03 14.95
N ARG A 122 -14.97 5.94 14.58
CA ARG A 122 -14.55 7.10 15.40
C ARG A 122 -15.31 8.40 15.09
N GLY A 123 -15.98 8.47 13.94
CA GLY A 123 -16.79 9.64 13.56
C GLY A 123 -15.99 10.95 13.47
N PRO A 124 -16.55 12.09 13.94
CA PRO A 124 -15.92 13.42 13.81
C PRO A 124 -14.52 13.54 14.43
N ALA A 125 -14.22 12.73 15.46
CA ALA A 125 -12.93 12.71 16.12
C ALA A 125 -11.80 12.14 15.25
N TRP A 126 -12.13 11.49 14.12
CA TRP A 126 -11.14 10.87 13.23
C TRP A 126 -10.04 11.83 12.77
N ARG A 127 -10.38 13.08 12.41
CA ARG A 127 -9.38 14.04 11.91
C ARG A 127 -8.35 14.40 12.97
N GLU A 128 -8.76 14.51 14.23
CA GLU A 128 -7.85 14.74 15.36
C GLU A 128 -6.99 13.49 15.60
N TYR A 129 -7.62 12.31 15.63
CA TYR A 129 -6.92 11.04 15.79
C TYR A 129 -5.89 10.79 14.68
N LEU A 130 -6.20 11.12 13.42
CA LEU A 130 -5.27 11.01 12.31
C LEU A 130 -4.10 11.99 12.47
N ARG A 131 -4.34 13.22 12.93
CA ARG A 131 -3.27 14.19 13.23
C ARG A 131 -2.35 13.67 14.34
N GLU A 132 -2.90 13.13 15.42
CA GLU A 132 -2.15 12.49 16.50
C GLU A 132 -1.35 11.26 16.01
N MET A 133 -1.95 10.42 15.15
CA MET A 133 -1.24 9.28 14.56
C MET A 133 -0.07 9.70 13.69
N CYS A 134 -0.22 10.82 12.95
CA CYS A 134 0.79 11.36 12.06
C CYS A 134 1.91 12.11 12.80
N SER A 135 1.62 12.74 13.94
CA SER A 135 2.64 13.43 14.76
C SER A 135 3.54 12.45 15.52
N GLY A 136 3.07 11.22 15.75
CA GLY A 136 3.81 10.17 16.46
C GLY A 136 4.38 9.05 15.57
N ARG A 137 4.84 7.98 16.24
CA ARG A 137 5.24 6.72 15.57
C ARG A 137 4.06 5.77 15.31
N ARG A 138 2.84 6.14 15.72
CA ARG A 138 1.65 5.27 15.63
C ARG A 138 1.30 4.90 14.20
N LEU A 139 1.30 5.87 13.28
CA LEU A 139 1.08 5.60 11.86
C LEU A 139 2.13 4.63 11.30
N HIS A 140 3.40 4.82 11.66
CA HIS A 140 4.47 3.93 11.22
C HIS A 140 4.24 2.49 11.71
N ARG A 141 3.82 2.32 12.96
CA ARG A 141 3.47 0.99 13.51
C ARG A 141 2.29 0.35 12.80
N ARG A 142 1.22 1.10 12.52
CA ARG A 142 0.05 0.63 11.76
C ARG A 142 0.43 0.18 10.34
N ARG A 143 1.24 0.98 9.64
CA ARG A 143 1.76 0.61 8.32
C ARG A 143 2.66 -0.62 8.36
N TYR A 144 3.53 -0.70 9.36
CA TYR A 144 4.37 -1.88 9.57
C TYR A 144 3.53 -3.14 9.85
N ALA A 145 2.50 -3.02 10.68
CA ALA A 145 1.54 -4.07 10.96
C ALA A 145 0.80 -4.53 9.69
N ALA A 146 0.30 -3.60 8.88
CA ALA A 146 -0.33 -3.89 7.59
C ALA A 146 0.61 -4.62 6.62
N ARG A 147 1.87 -4.15 6.49
CA ARG A 147 2.90 -4.84 5.68
C ARG A 147 3.14 -6.26 6.18
N ARG A 148 3.37 -6.44 7.48
CA ARG A 148 3.55 -7.78 8.08
C ARG A 148 2.35 -8.68 7.83
N LEU A 149 1.13 -8.14 7.93
CA LEU A 149 -0.10 -8.89 7.68
C LEU A 149 -0.13 -9.38 6.23
N VAL A 150 -0.01 -8.46 5.26
CA VAL A 150 -0.05 -8.79 3.83
C VAL A 150 1.08 -9.75 3.44
N ASP A 151 2.30 -9.53 3.93
CA ASP A 151 3.44 -10.43 3.67
C ASP A 151 3.20 -11.83 4.25
N THR A 152 2.65 -11.91 5.47
CA THR A 152 2.36 -13.19 6.15
C THR A 152 1.28 -13.96 5.41
N VAL A 153 0.19 -13.28 5.04
CA VAL A 153 -0.93 -13.86 4.27
C VAL A 153 -0.43 -14.33 2.91
N GLY A 154 0.24 -13.47 2.14
CA GLY A 154 0.77 -13.81 0.83
C GLY A 154 1.74 -14.99 0.87
N THR A 155 2.65 -15.03 1.85
CA THR A 155 3.58 -16.15 2.02
C THR A 155 2.86 -17.47 2.28
N ARG A 156 1.79 -17.48 3.09
CA ARG A 156 1.02 -18.69 3.37
C ARG A 156 0.23 -19.16 2.16
N LEU A 157 -0.49 -18.26 1.50
CA LEU A 157 -1.26 -18.58 0.30
C LEU A 157 -0.36 -19.12 -0.81
N GLN A 158 0.81 -18.51 -1.01
CA GLN A 158 1.82 -19.00 -1.94
C GLN A 158 2.30 -20.42 -1.60
N ARG A 159 2.51 -20.73 -0.31
CA ARG A 159 2.91 -22.08 0.13
C ARG A 159 1.79 -23.10 -0.08
N LEU A 160 0.54 -22.73 0.18
CA LEU A 160 -0.62 -23.61 -0.06
C LEU A 160 -0.72 -23.95 -1.54
N ARG A 161 -0.60 -22.94 -2.41
CA ARG A 161 -0.59 -23.12 -3.86
C ARG A 161 0.54 -24.05 -4.33
N ASN A 162 1.76 -23.84 -3.82
CA ASN A 162 2.91 -24.66 -4.18
C ASN A 162 2.79 -26.13 -3.71
N ARG A 163 1.94 -26.43 -2.72
CA ARG A 163 1.69 -27.79 -2.25
C ARG A 163 0.68 -28.55 -3.10
N GLY A 164 0.18 -27.96 -4.19
CA GLY A 164 -0.87 -28.57 -5.00
C GLY A 164 -2.16 -28.78 -4.21
N VAL A 165 -2.35 -28.07 -3.10
CA VAL A 165 -3.65 -27.94 -2.48
C VAL A 165 -4.46 -27.11 -3.45
N ASP A 166 -5.15 -27.79 -4.37
CA ASP A 166 -6.06 -27.17 -5.32
C ASP A 166 -7.05 -26.35 -4.49
N PRO A 167 -6.99 -25.00 -4.54
CA PRO A 167 -7.83 -24.18 -3.69
C PRO A 167 -9.31 -24.24 -4.08
N GLY A 168 -9.67 -25.07 -5.07
CA GLY A 168 -10.68 -24.71 -6.04
C GLY A 168 -10.11 -23.57 -6.88
N GLY A 169 -10.04 -23.74 -8.20
CA GLY A 169 -9.72 -22.63 -9.11
C GLY A 169 -10.53 -21.36 -8.77
N PRO A 170 -10.07 -20.17 -9.17
CA PRO A 170 -10.69 -18.91 -8.76
C PRO A 170 -12.19 -18.93 -9.02
N SER A 171 -12.97 -19.12 -7.96
CA SER A 171 -14.43 -19.11 -8.02
C SER A 171 -14.85 -17.63 -8.01
N CYS A 172 -14.52 -16.90 -9.06
CA CYS A 172 -14.92 -15.51 -9.20
C CYS A 172 -15.22 -15.22 -10.67
N LEU A 173 -16.50 -15.36 -11.03
CA LEU A 173 -17.15 -14.29 -11.78
C LEU A 173 -17.00 -13.05 -10.90
N LEU A 174 -16.14 -12.12 -11.29
CA LEU A 174 -16.00 -10.82 -10.63
C LEU A 174 -17.43 -10.31 -10.35
N PRO A 175 -17.83 -10.04 -9.09
CA PRO A 175 -18.95 -9.14 -8.92
C PRO A 175 -18.49 -7.85 -9.61
N ALA A 176 -19.13 -7.51 -10.72
CA ALA A 176 -18.96 -6.18 -11.29
C ALA A 176 -19.20 -5.24 -10.11
N ILE A 177 -18.17 -4.48 -9.72
CA ILE A 177 -18.38 -3.39 -8.77
C ILE A 177 -19.56 -2.63 -9.35
N PRO A 178 -20.73 -2.58 -8.69
CA PRO A 178 -21.91 -1.98 -9.28
C PRO A 178 -21.55 -0.54 -9.63
N HIS A 179 -21.30 -0.28 -10.92
CA HIS A 179 -21.14 1.06 -11.46
C HIS A 179 -22.51 1.70 -11.69
N ASP A 180 -23.58 0.90 -11.58
CA ASP A 180 -24.92 1.41 -11.49
C ASP A 180 -24.99 2.34 -10.30
N LYS A 181 -25.60 3.50 -10.56
CA LYS A 181 -25.72 4.67 -9.70
C LYS A 181 -26.39 4.28 -8.37
N ALA A 182 -25.68 3.58 -7.49
CA ALA A 182 -25.98 3.60 -6.07
C ALA A 182 -26.00 5.08 -5.72
N GLU A 183 -27.14 5.55 -5.25
CA GLU A 183 -27.38 6.94 -4.88
C GLU A 183 -26.24 7.35 -3.96
N ALA A 184 -25.25 7.98 -4.56
CA ALA A 184 -24.11 8.54 -3.88
C ALA A 184 -24.73 9.45 -2.82
N GLY A 185 -24.66 9.04 -1.54
CA GLY A 185 -24.89 9.97 -0.45
C GLY A 185 -24.12 11.26 -0.77
N ALA A 186 -24.64 12.43 -0.39
CA ALA A 186 -24.28 13.75 -0.95
C ALA A 186 -22.78 14.03 -1.25
N ASP A 187 -21.86 13.29 -0.63
CA ASP A 187 -20.42 13.34 -0.82
C ASP A 187 -19.80 12.26 -1.74
N GLY A 188 -20.56 11.40 -2.42
CA GLY A 188 -20.06 10.47 -3.46
C GLY A 188 -18.87 9.59 -3.06
N GLU A 189 -18.75 9.23 -1.79
CA GLU A 189 -17.73 8.30 -1.30
C GLU A 189 -18.30 6.88 -1.26
N ALA A 190 -17.53 5.92 -1.80
CA ALA A 190 -17.91 4.51 -1.72
C ALA A 190 -17.90 4.04 -0.25
N PRO A 191 -18.88 3.25 0.18
CA PRO A 191 -18.85 2.56 1.47
C PRO A 191 -17.51 1.86 1.70
N VAL A 192 -16.97 1.93 2.92
CA VAL A 192 -15.68 1.28 3.25
C VAL A 192 -15.72 -0.23 3.04
N GLY A 193 -16.90 -0.84 3.21
CA GLY A 193 -17.15 -2.25 2.88
C GLY A 193 -16.82 -2.57 1.41
N ASP A 194 -17.21 -1.70 0.49
CA ASP A 194 -16.97 -1.89 -0.95
C ASP A 194 -15.48 -1.76 -1.29
N LEU A 195 -14.78 -0.82 -0.64
CA LEU A 195 -13.33 -0.66 -0.79
C LEU A 195 -12.58 -1.90 -0.29
N ARG A 196 -13.02 -2.47 0.83
CA ARG A 196 -12.47 -3.72 1.36
C ARG A 196 -12.72 -4.88 0.40
N ALA A 197 -13.95 -5.02 -0.10
CA ALA A 197 -14.30 -6.06 -1.06
C ALA A 197 -13.43 -5.97 -2.34
N ALA A 198 -13.35 -4.77 -2.94
CA ALA A 198 -12.52 -4.53 -4.13
C ALA A 198 -11.03 -4.86 -3.89
N LEU A 199 -10.47 -4.46 -2.75
CA LEU A 199 -9.09 -4.80 -2.41
C LEU A 199 -8.89 -6.30 -2.25
N VAL A 200 -9.82 -7.01 -1.61
CA VAL A 200 -9.77 -8.46 -1.45
C VAL A 200 -9.83 -9.18 -2.80
N THR A 201 -10.68 -8.72 -3.71
CA THR A 201 -10.74 -9.25 -5.10
C THR A 201 -9.40 -9.09 -5.80
N ILE A 202 -8.76 -7.92 -5.68
CA ILE A 202 -7.43 -7.68 -6.29
C ILE A 202 -6.36 -8.59 -5.64
N LEU A 203 -6.40 -8.78 -4.32
CA LEU A 203 -5.49 -9.68 -3.61
C LEU A 203 -5.72 -11.16 -4.00
N SER A 204 -6.96 -11.55 -4.24
CA SER A 204 -7.34 -12.86 -4.76
C SER A 204 -6.70 -13.11 -6.14
N LEU A 205 -6.73 -12.11 -7.04
CA LEU A 205 -6.02 -12.16 -8.33
C LEU A 205 -4.49 -12.24 -8.15
N LEU A 206 -3.93 -11.41 -7.28
CA LEU A 206 -2.48 -11.37 -7.00
C LEU A 206 -1.95 -12.73 -6.54
N TRP A 207 -2.70 -13.43 -5.69
CA TRP A 207 -2.29 -14.71 -5.12
C TRP A 207 -2.85 -15.94 -5.83
N ALA A 208 -3.74 -15.73 -6.80
CA ALA A 208 -4.46 -16.78 -7.53
C ALA A 208 -5.17 -17.76 -6.57
N VAL A 209 -5.95 -17.22 -5.64
CA VAL A 209 -6.76 -17.98 -4.67
C VAL A 209 -8.14 -17.34 -4.50
N PRO A 210 -9.18 -18.07 -4.08
CA PRO A 210 -10.51 -17.49 -3.82
C PRO A 210 -10.49 -16.36 -2.77
N ALA A 211 -11.40 -15.38 -2.93
CA ALA A 211 -11.51 -14.22 -2.06
C ALA A 211 -11.82 -14.60 -0.59
N GLU A 212 -12.61 -15.64 -0.39
CA GLU A 212 -12.96 -16.20 0.92
C GLU A 212 -11.72 -16.69 1.66
N GLN A 213 -10.80 -17.32 0.92
CA GLN A 213 -9.54 -17.79 1.47
C GLN A 213 -8.63 -16.61 1.87
N VAL A 214 -8.59 -15.56 1.05
CA VAL A 214 -7.89 -14.31 1.38
C VAL A 214 -8.44 -13.70 2.66
N LEU A 215 -9.77 -13.55 2.77
CA LEU A 215 -10.44 -13.03 3.97
C LEU A 215 -10.13 -13.87 5.20
N GLY A 216 -10.21 -15.19 5.09
CA GLY A 216 -9.92 -16.11 6.18
C GLY A 216 -8.47 -16.00 6.67
N GLU A 217 -7.49 -15.88 5.76
CA GLU A 217 -6.09 -15.68 6.14
C GLU A 217 -5.83 -14.29 6.74
N ILE A 218 -6.46 -13.24 6.19
CA ILE A 218 -6.40 -11.88 6.75
C ILE A 218 -6.92 -11.88 8.19
N ALA A 219 -8.11 -12.47 8.43
CA ALA A 219 -8.69 -12.56 9.77
C ALA A 219 -7.77 -13.33 10.73
N ARG A 220 -7.25 -14.50 10.32
CA ARG A 220 -6.26 -15.27 11.10
C ARG A 220 -4.98 -14.49 11.38
N ALA A 221 -4.53 -13.65 10.46
CA ALA A 221 -3.33 -12.85 10.63
C ALA A 221 -3.59 -11.63 11.54
N ALA A 222 -4.75 -10.99 11.43
CA ALA A 222 -5.15 -9.85 12.23
C ALA A 222 -5.15 -10.15 13.73
N ILE A 223 -5.70 -11.31 14.14
CA ILE A 223 -5.68 -11.75 15.56
C ILE A 223 -4.26 -11.73 16.15
N ARG A 224 -3.26 -12.14 15.36
CA ARG A 224 -1.84 -12.12 15.81
C ARG A 224 -1.25 -10.73 15.85
N VAL A 225 -1.70 -9.83 14.98
CA VAL A 225 -1.23 -8.44 14.94
C VAL A 225 -1.82 -7.65 16.11
N GLU A 226 -3.09 -7.87 16.43
CA GLU A 226 -3.78 -7.27 17.58
C GLU A 226 -3.24 -7.79 18.92
N ALA A 227 -2.80 -9.06 18.95
CA ALA A 227 -2.10 -9.62 20.11
C ALA A 227 -0.71 -9.02 20.35
N ILE A 228 -0.14 -8.25 19.40
CA ILE A 228 1.09 -7.49 19.67
C ILE A 228 0.67 -6.29 20.53
N PRO A 229 1.18 -6.17 21.77
CA PRO A 229 0.83 -5.05 22.64
C PRO A 229 1.07 -3.75 21.88
N HIS A 230 0.00 -3.07 21.50
CA HIS A 230 0.07 -1.67 21.15
C HIS A 230 0.50 -1.03 22.46
N ASP A 231 1.77 -0.62 22.60
CA ASP A 231 2.23 0.09 23.80
C ASP A 231 1.11 1.03 24.23
N THR A 232 0.35 0.63 25.25
CA THR A 232 -0.63 1.49 25.86
C THR A 232 0.24 2.67 26.28
N PRO A 233 -0.08 3.91 25.90
CA PRO A 233 0.56 5.02 26.57
C PRO A 233 0.36 4.72 28.04
N ILE A 234 1.45 4.48 28.77
CA ILE A 234 1.42 4.56 30.21
C ILE A 234 1.03 6.02 30.41
N LEU A 235 -0.26 6.25 30.60
CA LEU A 235 -0.74 7.47 31.18
C LEU A 235 -0.14 7.39 32.58
N ASP A 236 1.05 7.95 32.73
CA ASP A 236 1.56 8.34 34.04
C ASP A 236 0.57 9.41 34.52
N GLU A 237 -0.54 8.96 35.09
CA GLU A 237 -1.47 9.80 35.84
C GLU A 237 -0.86 10.25 37.18
N GLN A 238 0.41 9.93 37.44
CA GLN A 238 1.14 10.41 38.59
C GLN A 238 2.49 10.97 38.15
N GLY A 239 2.57 12.30 38.17
CA GLY A 239 3.77 13.06 37.87
C GLY A 239 4.99 12.54 38.66
N GLY A 240 5.96 12.00 37.94
CA GLY A 240 7.26 11.65 38.49
C GLY A 240 8.33 12.02 37.47
N GLN A 241 8.95 13.19 37.66
CA GLN A 241 10.17 13.57 36.96
C GLN A 241 11.29 12.57 37.31
N GLN A 242 11.39 11.45 36.59
CA GLN A 242 12.61 10.66 36.56
C GLN A 242 13.23 10.76 35.18
N ALA A 243 14.18 11.69 35.10
CA ALA A 243 15.13 11.79 34.01
C ALA A 243 15.85 10.45 33.82
N ARG A 244 15.37 9.63 32.88
CA ARG A 244 16.07 8.43 32.43
C ARG A 244 17.37 8.88 31.74
N ARG A 245 18.47 8.84 32.49
CA ARG A 245 19.84 9.00 31.97
C ARG A 245 20.04 8.01 30.83
N ARG A 246 20.16 8.52 29.60
CA ARG A 246 20.63 7.73 28.45
C ARG A 246 22.01 7.15 28.81
N PRO A 247 22.25 5.85 28.63
CA PRO A 247 23.59 5.30 28.77
C PRO A 247 24.49 5.98 27.73
N GLN A 248 25.51 6.69 28.21
CA GLN A 248 26.58 7.20 27.36
C GLN A 248 27.22 6.01 26.66
N ARG A 249 26.95 5.86 25.36
CA ARG A 249 27.76 5.00 24.50
C ARG A 249 29.12 5.65 24.38
N SER A 250 30.10 5.09 25.08
CA SER A 250 31.52 5.39 24.90
C SER A 250 31.87 5.24 23.43
N ARG A 251 32.27 6.35 22.79
CA ARG A 251 32.89 6.35 21.47
C ARG A 251 34.19 5.56 21.56
N VAL A 252 34.22 4.39 20.93
CA VAL A 252 35.47 3.68 20.65
C VAL A 252 36.09 4.38 19.44
N ASP A 253 37.19 5.09 19.69
CA ASP A 253 37.98 5.80 18.68
C ASP A 253 38.83 4.77 17.91
N HIS A 254 38.39 4.37 16.72
CA HIS A 254 39.20 3.56 15.82
C HIS A 254 40.09 4.46 14.94
N ARG A 255 41.19 4.97 15.51
CA ARG A 255 42.33 5.50 14.74
C ARG A 255 43.32 4.37 14.46
N GLY A 256 43.01 3.52 13.48
CA GLY A 256 43.96 2.56 12.91
C GLY A 256 44.80 3.24 11.83
N GLY A 257 46.10 3.41 12.09
CA GLY A 257 47.07 4.03 11.20
C GLY A 257 47.29 3.28 9.89
N ARG A 258 47.50 4.04 8.81
CA ARG A 258 48.05 3.53 7.54
C ARG A 258 49.58 3.52 7.62
N PRO A 259 50.27 2.43 7.24
CA PRO A 259 51.72 2.45 7.10
C PRO A 259 52.12 3.16 5.79
N ALA A 260 53.20 3.94 5.86
CA ALA A 260 53.80 4.62 4.74
C ALA A 260 54.52 3.63 3.82
N VAL A 261 54.19 3.66 2.53
CA VAL A 261 54.92 2.95 1.48
C VAL A 261 56.16 3.78 1.13
N ARG A 262 57.35 3.24 1.43
CA ARG A 262 58.63 3.77 0.96
C ARG A 262 58.83 3.38 -0.51
N ALA A 263 59.03 4.38 -1.35
CA ALA A 263 59.56 4.20 -2.70
C ALA A 263 61.06 3.86 -2.62
N ALA A 264 61.47 2.78 -3.27
CA ALA A 264 62.86 2.49 -3.58
C ALA A 264 63.10 2.82 -5.07
N ARG A 265 64.22 3.50 -5.30
CA ARG A 265 64.81 3.80 -6.60
C ARG A 265 65.53 2.57 -7.15
#